data_AF-A0A4Q3R4N4-F1
#
_entry.id   AF-A0A4Q3R4N4-F1
#
_cell.length_a   1.000
_cell.length_b   1.000
_cell.length_c   1.000
_cell.angle_alpha   90.00
_cell.angle_beta   90.00
_cell.angle_gamma   90.00
#
_symmetry.space_group_name_H-M   'P 1'
#
loop_
_entity.id
_entity.type
_entity.pdbx_description
1 polymer ?
#
loop_
_entity_poly.entity_id
_entity_poly.type
_entity_poly.pdbx_seq_one_letter_code
_entity_poly.pdbx_strand_id
1 'polypeptide(L)' 'MDYRQAEYQEELQKVQDRDFTHNWVSSSAFLFYLTLACLVAFMFGACYKLYTKNYEKSGPGEVIVQESTKYTPQYK' A
#
# COMPACT_ATOMS: atom_id res chain seq x y z
N MET A 1 -36.21 -14.64 -38.40
CA MET A 1 -35.10 -14.08 -37.60
C MET A 1 -35.68 -12.98 -36.76
N ASP A 2 -35.67 -13.11 -35.44
CA ASP A 2 -36.31 -12.14 -34.54
C ASP A 2 -35.30 -11.03 -34.21
N TYR A 3 -35.25 -10.01 -35.09
CA TYR A 3 -34.21 -8.96 -35.09
C TYR A 3 -34.13 -8.20 -33.77
N ARG A 4 -35.25 -8.09 -33.05
CA ARG A 4 -35.34 -7.47 -31.73
C ARG A 4 -34.54 -8.22 -30.66
N GLN A 5 -34.49 -9.55 -30.75
CA GLN A 5 -33.72 -10.37 -29.82
C GLN A 5 -32.21 -10.18 -30.05
N ALA A 6 -31.77 -10.03 -31.31
CA ALA A 6 -30.37 -9.78 -31.63
C ALA A 6 -29.90 -8.41 -31.12
N GLU A 7 -30.68 -7.35 -31.33
CA GLU A 7 -30.36 -6.01 -30.80
C GLU A 7 -30.27 -6.00 -29.27
N TYR A 8 -31.20 -6.68 -28.60
CA TYR A 8 -31.19 -6.77 -27.14
C TYR A 8 -29.94 -7.48 -26.60
N GLN A 9 -29.50 -8.55 -27.26
CA GLN A 9 -28.27 -9.26 -26.88
C GLN A 9 -27.02 -8.40 -27.11
N GLU A 10 -26.96 -7.61 -28.18
CA GLU A 10 -25.86 -6.67 -28.42
C GLU A 10 -25.81 -5.55 -27.38
N GLU A 11 -26.95 -5.02 -26.94
CA GLU A 11 -27.00 -4.03 -25.87
C GLU A 11 -26.52 -4.60 -24.54
N LEU A 12 -26.95 -5.82 -24.19
CA LEU A 12 -26.45 -6.52 -23.00
C LEU A 12 -24.94 -6.74 -23.07
N GLN A 13 -24.43 -7.16 -24.24
CA GLN A 13 -23.00 -7.38 -24.45
C GLN A 13 -22.19 -6.08 -24.31
N LYS A 14 -22.67 -4.96 -24.83
CA LYS A 14 -22.04 -3.64 -24.63
C LYS A 14 -22.01 -3.20 -23.17
N VAL A 15 -23.09 -3.44 -22.43
CA VAL A 15 -23.15 -3.13 -20.98
C VAL A 15 -22.15 -4.01 -20.22
N GLN A 16 -22.06 -5.28 -20.60
CA GLN A 16 -21.19 -6.27 -19.98
C GLN A 16 -19.69 -6.04 -20.29
N ASP A 17 -19.34 -5.58 -21.50
CA ASP A 17 -17.97 -5.21 -21.86
C ASP A 17 -17.47 -3.96 -21.11
N ARG A 18 -18.41 -3.10 -20.70
CA ARG A 18 -18.10 -1.94 -19.85
C ARG A 18 -17.99 -2.30 -18.37
N ASP A 19 -18.35 -3.53 -18.00
CA ASP A 19 -18.32 -3.98 -16.62
C ASP A 19 -16.93 -4.52 -16.26
N PHE A 20 -16.35 -3.96 -15.19
CA PHE A 20 -14.98 -4.29 -14.75
C PHE A 20 -14.82 -5.78 -14.40
N THR A 21 -15.90 -6.44 -14.04
CA THR A 21 -15.96 -7.86 -13.71
C THR A 21 -15.78 -8.76 -14.94
N HIS A 22 -16.16 -8.30 -16.14
CA HIS A 22 -16.13 -9.11 -17.36
C HIS A 22 -14.90 -8.86 -18.23
N ASN A 23 -14.33 -7.64 -18.19
CA ASN A 23 -13.14 -7.29 -18.95
C ASN A 23 -11.84 -7.60 -18.18
N TRP A 24 -11.42 -8.87 -18.21
CA TRP A 24 -10.20 -9.36 -17.55
C TRP A 24 -8.92 -8.64 -18.00
N VAL A 25 -8.84 -8.24 -19.27
CA VAL A 25 -7.66 -7.58 -19.82
C VAL A 25 -7.53 -6.17 -19.26
N SER A 26 -8.61 -5.40 -19.23
CA SER A 26 -8.61 -4.05 -18.63
C SER A 26 -8.44 -4.09 -17.11
N SER A 27 -9.02 -5.08 -16.44
CA SER A 27 -8.95 -5.21 -14.97
C SER A 27 -7.57 -5.64 -14.48
N SER A 28 -6.82 -6.43 -15.24
CA SER A 28 -5.46 -6.85 -14.87
C SER A 28 -4.48 -5.68 -14.76
N ALA A 29 -4.52 -4.73 -15.70
CA ALA A 29 -3.68 -3.53 -15.68
C ALA A 29 -4.05 -2.62 -14.49
N PHE A 30 -5.34 -2.43 -14.23
CA PHE A 30 -5.80 -1.64 -13.09
C PHE A 30 -5.32 -2.21 -11.75
N LEU A 31 -5.50 -3.52 -11.54
CA LEU A 31 -5.05 -4.19 -10.32
C LEU A 31 -3.52 -4.16 -10.18
N PHE A 32 -2.78 -4.26 -11.29
CA PHE A 32 -1.33 -4.11 -11.29
C PHE A 32 -0.90 -2.72 -10.79
N TYR A 33 -1.49 -1.65 -11.30
CA TYR A 33 -1.16 -0.29 -10.83
C TYR A 33 -1.59 -0.05 -9.39
N LEU A 34 -2.76 -0.55 -8.98
CA LEU A 34 -3.23 -0.42 -7.60
C LEU A 34 -2.31 -1.14 -6.61
N THR A 35 -1.90 -2.37 -6.94
CA THR A 35 -0.96 -3.14 -6.11
C THR A 35 0.41 -2.48 -6.07
N LEU A 36 0.92 -1.99 -7.20
CA LEU A 36 2.20 -1.26 -7.25
C LEU A 36 2.15 0.03 -6.41
N ALA A 37 1.05 0.79 -6.51
CA ALA A 37 0.85 1.99 -5.70
C ALA A 37 0.77 1.66 -4.20
N CYS A 38 0.08 0.58 -3.84
CA CYS A 38 -0.01 0.11 -2.46
C CYS A 38 1.36 -0.33 -1.91
N LEU A 39 2.16 -1.05 -2.71
CA LEU A 39 3.53 -1.44 -2.35
C LEU A 39 4.43 -0.22 -2.14
N VAL A 40 4.39 0.76 -3.04
CA VAL A 40 5.18 1.99 -2.91
C VAL A 40 4.75 2.78 -1.66
N ALA A 41 3.45 2.94 -1.43
CA ALA A 41 2.93 3.62 -0.24
C ALA A 41 3.34 2.89 1.05
N PHE A 42 3.29 1.56 1.06
CA PHE A 42 3.69 0.75 2.20
C PHE A 42 5.21 0.85 2.44
N MET A 43 6.02 0.79 1.39
CA MET A 43 7.48 0.91 1.49
C MET A 43 7.88 2.29 2.03
N PHE A 44 7.30 3.37 1.49
CA PHE A 44 7.53 4.73 1.98
C PHE A 44 7.05 4.90 3.43
N GLY A 45 5.86 4.41 3.76
CA GLY A 45 5.35 4.44 5.13
C GLY A 45 6.24 3.66 6.10
N ALA A 46 6.75 2.50 5.69
CA ALA A 46 7.66 1.69 6.48
C ALA A 46 9.02 2.39 6.67
N CYS A 47 9.62 2.93 5.61
CA CYS A 47 10.87 3.69 5.68
C CYS A 47 10.72 4.94 6.56
N TYR A 48 9.62 5.69 6.43
CA TYR A 48 9.34 6.87 7.24
C TYR A 48 9.17 6.53 8.72
N LYS A 49 8.40 5.48 9.03
CA LYS A 49 8.23 5.00 10.41
C LYS A 49 9.55 4.50 10.99
N LEU A 50 10.37 3.83 10.19
CA LEU A 50 11.71 3.39 10.61
C LEU A 50 12.64 4.57 10.88
N TYR A 51 12.58 5.61 10.04
CA TYR A 51 13.37 6.83 10.18
C TYR A 51 13.06 7.55 11.51
N THR A 52 11.79 7.85 11.74
CA THR A 52 11.32 8.56 12.95
C THR A 52 11.55 7.76 14.24
N LYS A 53 11.40 6.43 14.21
CA LYS A 53 11.55 5.60 15.41
C LYS A 53 13.00 5.31 15.79
N ASN A 54 13.92 5.18 14.83
CA ASN A 54 15.31 4.80 15.11
C ASN A 54 16.30 5.96 15.05
N TYR A 55 16.04 7.03 14.29
CA TYR A 55 17.03 8.10 14.12
C TYR A 55 16.60 9.38 14.84
N GLU A 56 15.30 9.71 14.84
CA GLU A 56 14.79 10.91 15.52
C GLU A 56 14.73 10.71 17.05
N LYS A 57 14.36 9.52 17.52
CA LYS A 57 14.44 9.13 18.94
C LYS A 57 15.85 8.82 19.44
N SER A 58 16.80 8.63 18.53
CA SER A 58 18.23 8.52 18.85
C SER A 58 18.94 9.87 18.74
N GLY A 59 18.20 10.97 18.86
CA GLY A 59 18.78 12.28 19.12
C GLY A 59 19.58 12.30 20.42
N PRO A 60 20.52 13.25 20.58
CA PRO A 60 21.53 13.28 21.66
C PRO A 60 20.98 13.47 23.09
N GLY A 61 19.66 13.40 23.32
CA GLY A 61 19.03 13.70 24.61
C GLY A 61 18.22 12.57 25.26
N GLU A 62 17.83 11.52 24.54
CA GLU A 62 16.87 10.50 25.04
C GLU A 62 17.44 9.06 25.03
N VAL A 63 18.76 8.90 24.99
CA VAL A 63 19.37 7.61 25.27
C VAL A 63 19.50 7.47 26.78
N ILE A 64 18.55 6.77 27.41
CA ILE A 64 18.64 6.39 28.82
C ILE A 64 19.77 5.34 28.94
N VAL A 65 20.99 5.83 29.12
CA VAL A 65 22.14 4.96 29.39
C VAL A 65 21.97 4.41 30.80
N GLN A 66 21.80 3.09 30.88
CA GLN A 66 21.69 2.36 32.14
C GLN A 66 22.87 2.69 33.06
N GLU A 67 22.61 3.06 34.31
CA GLU A 67 23.65 3.55 35.21
C GLU A 67 24.75 2.53 35.48
N SER A 68 24.43 1.23 35.41
CA SER A 68 25.40 0.14 35.57
C SER A 68 26.37 -0.02 34.39
N THR A 69 26.11 0.61 33.23
CA THR A 69 27.03 0.61 32.09
C THR A 69 27.96 1.83 32.08
N LYS A 70 27.76 2.78 33.01
CA LYS A 70 28.66 3.93 33.17
C LYS A 70 29.99 3.43 33.77
N TYR A 71 31.08 3.78 33.10
CA TYR A 71 32.44 3.47 33.57
C TYR A 71 32.73 4.10 34.94
N THR A 72 32.14 5.26 35.21
CA THR A 72 32.26 5.95 36.49
C THR A 72 31.15 5.49 37.45
N PRO A 73 31.48 4.82 38.56
CA PRO A 73 30.49 4.42 39.55
C PRO A 73 29.87 5.65 40.22
N GLN A 74 28.56 5.63 40.44
CA GLN A 74 27.85 6.64 41.23
C GLN A 74 27.51 6.05 42.61
N TYR A 75 27.81 6.80 43.67
CA TYR A 75 27.52 6.42 45.05
C TYR A 75 26.35 7.27 45.58
N LYS A 76 25.45 6.67 46.37
CA LYS A 76 24.33 7.37 47.03
C LYS A 76 24.76 7.97 48.36
#